data_AF-A0A7Y3P336-F1
#
_entry.id   AF-A0A7Y3P336-F1
#
_cell.length_a   1.000
_cell.length_b   1.000
_cell.length_c   1.000
_cell.angle_alpha   90.00
_cell.angle_beta   90.00
_cell.angle_gamma   90.00
#
_symmetry.space_group_name_H-M   'P 1'
#
loop_
_entity.id
_entity.type
_entity.pdbx_description
1 polymer ?
#
loop_
_entity_poly.entity_id
_entity_poly.type
_entity_poly.pdbx_seq_one_letter_code
_entity_poly.pdbx_strand_id
1 'polypeptide(L)'
;VGLFVAAICGYMAGLIGSSNSPVSGLAILAVLGIASIAVLFGHAHPTLEQPLLAFALFVTTVVISVATIANDNLQDLKTGQLVDATPWEQQVALVIGVIVGAAVIPPILDLLARGYGFMGAANLHVAPGSHPLPAPQAMLITALAKGVLGGNLDWSLIGIGGLIGAVVVAIDEVLRATGRGKLPPLAVGLGIYLPTSTTAPVVIGALLGYWYERRLRGEAFADLGKRLGVLLASGLIVGESLFGVLLAGLIVASNRGTPLALVGDAFAGPSQIIGTLAFVATVGGLYTWMHRMARRAHGT
;
A
#
# COMPACT_ATOMS: atom_id res chain seq x y z
N VAL A 1 5.18 -24.30 1.89
CA VAL A 1 4.98 -23.00 1.21
C VAL A 1 5.53 -21.84 2.04
N GLY A 2 5.08 -21.64 3.29
CA GLY A 2 5.54 -20.53 4.14
C GLY A 2 7.06 -20.39 4.29
N LEU A 3 7.80 -21.49 4.56
CA LEU A 3 9.27 -21.46 4.68
C LEU A 3 9.97 -20.94 3.41
N PHE A 4 9.56 -21.41 2.23
CA PHE A 4 10.13 -20.99 0.96
C PHE A 4 9.80 -19.52 0.65
N VAL A 5 8.57 -19.10 0.94
CA VAL A 5 8.13 -17.70 0.78
C VAL A 5 8.92 -16.78 1.71
N ALA A 6 9.13 -17.17 2.97
CA ALA A 6 9.95 -16.44 3.92
C ALA A 6 11.39 -16.29 3.43
N ALA A 7 12.00 -17.38 2.92
CA ALA A 7 13.37 -17.36 2.41
C ALA A 7 13.52 -16.39 1.21
N ILE A 8 12.59 -16.43 0.25
CA ILE A 8 12.63 -15.55 -0.93
C ILE A 8 12.38 -14.09 -0.54
N CYS A 9 11.30 -13.82 0.21
CA CYS A 9 10.94 -12.45 0.60
C CYS A 9 12.01 -11.83 1.47
N GLY A 10 12.46 -12.57 2.47
CA GLY A 10 13.48 -12.12 3.39
C GLY A 10 14.80 -11.83 2.68
N TYR A 11 15.27 -12.72 1.81
CA TYR A 11 16.50 -12.51 1.04
C TYR A 11 16.40 -11.30 0.12
N MET A 12 15.27 -11.13 -0.59
CA MET A 12 15.03 -9.95 -1.43
C MET A 12 14.97 -8.67 -0.59
N ALA A 13 14.28 -8.66 0.54
CA ALA A 13 14.22 -7.50 1.43
C ALA A 13 15.60 -7.09 1.92
N GLY A 14 16.44 -8.06 2.31
CA GLY A 14 17.81 -7.81 2.76
C GLY A 14 18.72 -7.23 1.68
N LEU A 15 18.48 -7.54 0.39
CA LEU A 15 19.31 -7.06 -0.72
C LEU A 15 18.84 -5.75 -1.34
N ILE A 16 17.54 -5.61 -1.61
CA ILE A 16 16.97 -4.51 -2.39
C ILE A 16 15.99 -3.62 -1.60
N GLY A 17 15.79 -3.93 -0.31
CA GLY A 17 14.86 -3.25 0.59
C GLY A 17 13.41 -3.74 0.43
N SER A 18 12.61 -3.57 1.49
CA SER A 18 11.18 -3.95 1.48
C SER A 18 10.36 -3.26 0.39
N SER A 19 10.68 -2.00 0.07
CA SER A 19 9.94 -1.22 -0.92
C SER A 19 10.05 -1.77 -2.35
N ASN A 20 11.07 -2.57 -2.64
CA ASN A 20 11.24 -3.27 -3.92
C ASN A 20 10.99 -4.78 -3.81
N SER A 21 10.55 -5.27 -2.64
CA SER A 21 10.35 -6.68 -2.38
C SER A 21 9.12 -7.22 -3.12
N PRO A 22 9.16 -8.46 -3.67
CA PRO A 22 8.09 -9.01 -4.49
C PRO A 22 6.85 -9.46 -3.69
N VAL A 23 6.64 -8.99 -2.45
CA VAL A 23 5.57 -9.44 -1.56
C VAL A 23 4.19 -9.36 -2.22
N SER A 24 3.89 -8.26 -2.92
CA SER A 24 2.60 -8.09 -3.59
C SER A 24 2.38 -9.10 -4.73
N GLY A 25 3.42 -9.44 -5.50
CA GLY A 25 3.35 -10.49 -6.52
C GLY A 25 3.21 -11.88 -5.91
N LEU A 26 3.91 -12.14 -4.80
CA LEU A 26 3.80 -13.40 -4.06
C LEU A 26 2.41 -13.59 -3.44
N ALA A 27 1.73 -12.52 -3.02
CA ALA A 27 0.35 -12.59 -2.56
C ALA A 27 -0.60 -13.10 -3.66
N ILE A 28 -0.43 -12.61 -4.90
CA ILE A 28 -1.22 -13.04 -6.07
C ILE A 28 -0.94 -14.51 -6.39
N LEU A 29 0.34 -14.92 -6.43
CA LEU A 29 0.71 -16.31 -6.68
C LEU A 29 0.22 -17.24 -5.57
N ALA A 30 0.29 -16.80 -4.31
CA ALA A 30 -0.20 -17.55 -3.18
C ALA A 30 -1.71 -17.80 -3.28
N VAL A 31 -2.51 -16.75 -3.52
CA VAL A 31 -3.97 -16.93 -3.64
C VAL A 31 -4.35 -17.80 -4.83
N LEU A 32 -3.69 -17.63 -5.98
CA LEU A 32 -3.92 -18.46 -7.17
C LEU A 32 -3.57 -19.92 -6.90
N GLY A 33 -2.39 -20.19 -6.32
CA GLY A 33 -1.94 -21.54 -6.01
C GLY A 33 -2.83 -22.23 -4.97
N ILE A 34 -3.14 -21.52 -3.88
CA ILE A 34 -3.99 -22.06 -2.80
C ILE A 34 -5.41 -22.31 -3.30
N ALA A 35 -6.00 -21.37 -4.04
CA ALA A 35 -7.33 -21.54 -4.61
C ALA A 35 -7.34 -22.70 -5.63
N SER A 36 -6.30 -22.85 -6.46
CA SER A 36 -6.20 -23.95 -7.43
C SER A 36 -6.09 -25.32 -6.75
N ILE A 37 -5.39 -25.40 -5.62
CA ILE A 37 -5.34 -26.62 -4.81
C ILE A 37 -6.70 -26.88 -4.16
N ALA A 38 -7.35 -25.85 -3.62
CA ALA A 38 -8.66 -25.98 -3.00
C ALA A 38 -9.73 -26.46 -3.99
N VAL A 39 -9.65 -26.05 -5.26
CA VAL A 39 -10.49 -26.54 -6.37
C VAL A 39 -10.47 -28.07 -6.52
N LEU A 40 -9.33 -28.73 -6.26
CA LEU A 40 -9.21 -30.19 -6.32
C LEU A 40 -10.11 -30.90 -5.29
N PHE A 41 -10.41 -30.21 -4.18
CA PHE A 41 -11.31 -30.71 -3.12
C PHE A 41 -12.75 -30.19 -3.28
N GLY A 42 -12.93 -29.01 -3.87
CA GLY A 42 -14.23 -28.35 -4.04
C GLY A 42 -15.12 -28.98 -5.12
N HIS A 43 -14.54 -29.45 -6.22
CA HIS A 43 -15.30 -30.14 -7.28
C HIS A 43 -15.99 -31.42 -6.80
N ALA A 44 -15.52 -32.03 -5.72
CA ALA A 44 -16.15 -33.22 -5.14
C ALA A 44 -17.42 -32.88 -4.33
N HIS A 45 -17.56 -31.65 -3.83
CA HIS A 45 -18.65 -31.26 -2.92
C HIS A 45 -19.06 -29.78 -3.09
N PRO A 46 -20.08 -29.48 -3.92
CA PRO A 46 -20.55 -28.11 -4.19
C PRO A 46 -21.01 -27.34 -2.94
N THR A 47 -21.41 -28.04 -1.88
CA THR A 47 -21.79 -27.42 -0.60
C THR A 47 -20.61 -26.79 0.15
N LEU A 48 -19.38 -27.06 -0.26
CA LEU A 48 -18.17 -26.58 0.42
C LEU A 48 -17.54 -25.33 -0.22
N GLU A 49 -18.15 -24.73 -1.25
CA GLU A 49 -17.57 -23.56 -1.95
C GLU A 49 -17.24 -22.37 -1.03
N GLN A 50 -18.19 -21.95 -0.19
CA GLN A 50 -17.97 -20.85 0.77
C GLN A 50 -16.92 -21.19 1.84
N PRO A 51 -16.99 -22.36 2.52
CA PRO A 51 -15.93 -22.81 3.42
C PRO A 51 -14.55 -22.88 2.75
N LEU A 52 -14.46 -23.36 1.51
CA LEU A 52 -13.20 -23.44 0.76
C LEU A 52 -12.65 -22.06 0.40
N LEU A 53 -13.51 -21.12 0.02
CA LEU A 53 -13.10 -19.73 -0.22
C LEU A 53 -12.53 -19.10 1.04
N ALA A 54 -13.23 -19.25 2.17
CA ALA A 54 -12.76 -18.75 3.46
C ALA A 54 -11.43 -19.40 3.87
N PHE A 55 -11.33 -20.72 3.71
CA PHE A 55 -10.09 -21.46 3.97
C PHE A 55 -8.94 -20.98 3.08
N ALA A 56 -9.17 -20.84 1.76
CA ALA A 56 -8.15 -20.40 0.82
C ALA A 56 -7.65 -18.98 1.14
N LEU A 57 -8.55 -18.06 1.47
CA LEU A 57 -8.19 -16.71 1.90
C LEU A 57 -7.44 -16.73 3.25
N PHE A 58 -7.86 -17.56 4.20
CA PHE A 58 -7.19 -17.68 5.49
C PHE A 58 -5.75 -18.21 5.35
N VAL A 59 -5.56 -19.28 4.58
CA VAL A 59 -4.21 -19.82 4.31
C VAL A 59 -3.37 -18.80 3.55
N THR A 60 -3.97 -18.07 2.61
CA THR A 60 -3.30 -16.98 1.87
C THR A 60 -2.81 -15.91 2.85
N THR A 61 -3.63 -15.48 3.80
CA THR A 61 -3.24 -14.53 4.84
C THR A 61 -2.07 -15.05 5.67
N VAL A 62 -2.07 -16.32 6.08
CA VAL A 62 -0.93 -16.91 6.81
C VAL A 62 0.36 -16.85 5.98
N VAL A 63 0.29 -17.21 4.69
CA VAL A 63 1.46 -17.16 3.79
C VAL A 63 1.97 -15.72 3.62
N ILE A 64 1.08 -14.76 3.44
CA ILE A 64 1.43 -13.34 3.31
C ILE A 64 2.03 -12.82 4.62
N SER A 65 1.46 -13.14 5.78
CA SER A 65 2.01 -12.73 7.08
C SER A 65 3.42 -13.27 7.30
N VAL A 66 3.67 -14.53 6.92
CA VAL A 66 5.03 -15.10 6.99
C VAL A 66 5.97 -14.36 6.03
N ALA A 67 5.51 -14.02 4.83
CA ALA A 67 6.27 -13.26 3.84
C ALA A 67 6.66 -11.87 4.35
N THR A 68 5.71 -11.11 4.88
CA THR A 68 5.90 -9.74 5.35
C THR A 68 6.77 -9.69 6.60
N ILE A 69 6.54 -10.58 7.57
CA ILE A 69 7.35 -10.60 8.79
C ILE A 69 8.79 -11.03 8.50
N ALA A 70 9.01 -12.00 7.60
CA ALA A 70 10.36 -12.38 7.19
C ALA A 70 11.09 -11.24 6.45
N ASN A 71 10.36 -10.51 5.60
CA ASN A 71 10.83 -9.34 4.89
C ASN A 71 11.29 -8.24 5.87
N ASP A 72 10.40 -7.84 6.79
CA ASP A 72 10.66 -6.75 7.73
C ASP A 72 11.76 -7.12 8.72
N ASN A 73 11.76 -8.35 9.24
CA ASN A 73 12.81 -8.83 10.14
C ASN A 73 14.21 -8.75 9.52
N LEU A 74 14.38 -9.15 8.25
CA LEU A 74 15.70 -9.06 7.61
C LEU A 74 16.10 -7.62 7.28
N GLN A 75 15.14 -6.73 7.03
CA GLN A 75 15.43 -5.31 6.88
C GLN A 75 15.83 -4.66 8.21
N ASP A 76 15.14 -5.00 9.29
CA ASP A 76 15.41 -4.49 10.64
C ASP A 76 16.77 -4.99 11.15
N LEU A 77 17.11 -6.25 10.91
CA LEU A 77 18.44 -6.77 11.23
C LEU A 77 19.55 -6.05 10.45
N LYS A 78 19.28 -5.68 9.19
CA LYS A 78 20.24 -4.91 8.39
C LYS A 78 20.42 -3.49 8.91
N THR A 79 19.34 -2.79 9.25
CA THR A 79 19.42 -1.43 9.83
C THR A 79 20.03 -1.46 11.24
N GLY A 80 19.69 -2.47 12.03
CA GLY A 80 20.26 -2.75 13.36
C GLY A 80 21.76 -2.92 13.31
N GLN A 81 22.26 -3.71 12.36
CA GLN A 81 23.70 -3.84 12.13
C GLN A 81 24.39 -2.53 11.75
N LEU A 82 23.71 -1.59 11.09
CA LEU A 82 24.29 -0.29 10.71
C LEU A 82 24.39 0.70 11.87
N VAL A 83 23.64 0.48 12.95
CA VAL A 83 23.62 1.34 14.15
C VAL A 83 24.13 0.59 15.39
N ASP A 84 24.79 -0.55 15.19
CA ASP A 84 25.34 -1.42 16.25
C ASP A 84 24.30 -1.89 17.30
N ALA A 85 23.05 -2.08 16.89
CA ALA A 85 21.98 -2.62 17.74
C ALA A 85 22.13 -4.13 17.96
N THR A 86 21.69 -4.63 19.11
CA THR A 86 21.73 -6.08 19.39
C THR A 86 20.54 -6.80 18.75
N PRO A 87 20.76 -7.91 18.00
CA PRO A 87 19.67 -8.58 17.26
C PRO A 87 18.50 -9.07 18.13
N TRP A 88 18.76 -9.45 19.38
CA TRP A 88 17.71 -10.00 20.26
C TRP A 88 16.70 -8.91 20.68
N GLU A 89 17.15 -7.67 20.92
CA GLU A 89 16.26 -6.54 21.25
C GLU A 89 15.31 -6.23 20.10
N GLN A 90 15.80 -6.33 18.85
CA GLN A 90 15.00 -6.11 17.65
C GLN A 90 13.91 -7.19 17.48
N GLN A 91 14.25 -8.45 17.73
CA GLN A 91 13.27 -9.54 17.66
C GLN A 91 12.17 -9.39 18.71
N VAL A 92 12.53 -8.99 19.93
CA VAL A 92 11.54 -8.72 20.98
C VAL A 92 10.63 -7.56 20.58
N ALA A 93 11.21 -6.45 20.07
CA ALA A 93 10.44 -5.32 19.57
C ALA A 93 9.48 -5.72 18.43
N LEU A 94 9.94 -6.55 17.48
CA LEU A 94 9.12 -7.06 16.39
C LEU A 94 7.95 -7.90 16.89
N VAL A 95 8.18 -8.82 17.83
CA VAL A 95 7.12 -9.65 18.43
C VAL A 95 6.07 -8.78 19.14
N ILE A 96 6.51 -7.80 19.93
CA ILE A 96 5.60 -6.84 20.58
C ILE A 96 4.81 -6.07 19.51
N GLY A 97 5.48 -5.57 18.48
CA GLY A 97 4.84 -4.85 17.37
C GLY A 97 3.77 -5.67 16.66
N VAL A 98 4.03 -6.96 16.41
CA VAL A 98 3.06 -7.89 15.81
C VAL A 98 1.86 -8.11 16.72
N ILE A 99 2.08 -8.33 18.03
CA ILE A 99 0.99 -8.55 19.00
C ILE A 99 0.12 -7.29 19.10
N VAL A 100 0.73 -6.12 19.24
CA VAL A 100 0.01 -4.85 19.32
C VAL A 100 -0.73 -4.57 18.01
N GLY A 101 -0.08 -4.78 16.86
CA GLY A 101 -0.70 -4.62 15.54
C GLY A 101 -1.91 -5.54 15.36
N ALA A 102 -1.78 -6.82 15.73
CA ALA A 102 -2.88 -7.78 15.67
C ALA A 102 -4.05 -7.41 16.60
N ALA A 103 -3.79 -6.76 17.73
CA ALA A 103 -4.83 -6.28 18.64
C ALA A 103 -5.51 -4.98 18.17
N VAL A 104 -4.76 -4.07 17.53
CA VAL A 104 -5.22 -2.71 17.19
C VAL A 104 -5.82 -2.60 15.78
N ILE A 105 -5.26 -3.32 14.80
CA ILE A 105 -5.68 -3.22 13.39
C ILE A 105 -7.14 -3.69 13.20
N PRO A 106 -7.59 -4.85 13.72
CA PRO A 106 -8.96 -5.31 13.48
C PRO A 106 -10.06 -4.37 14.02
N PRO A 107 -9.97 -3.80 15.24
CA PRO A 107 -10.92 -2.79 15.70
C PRO A 107 -10.95 -1.53 14.83
N ILE A 108 -9.80 -1.08 14.34
CA ILE A 108 -9.74 0.07 13.41
C ILE A 108 -10.39 -0.29 12.08
N LEU A 109 -10.14 -1.49 11.54
CA LEU A 109 -10.78 -1.93 10.30
C LEU A 109 -12.30 -2.07 10.46
N ASP A 110 -12.79 -2.55 11.61
CA ASP A 110 -14.23 -2.60 11.91
C ASP A 110 -14.82 -1.18 12.03
N LEU A 111 -14.10 -0.25 12.66
CA LEU A 111 -14.51 1.15 12.72
C LEU A 111 -14.62 1.77 11.32
N LEU A 112 -13.62 1.55 10.45
CA LEU A 112 -13.64 2.01 9.06
C LEU A 112 -14.75 1.32 8.25
N ALA A 113 -14.98 0.02 8.48
CA ALA A 113 -16.05 -0.73 7.83
C ALA A 113 -17.43 -0.15 8.18
N ARG A 114 -17.66 0.23 9.44
CA ARG A 114 -18.92 0.84 9.89
C ARG A 114 -19.04 2.31 9.48
N GLY A 115 -17.93 3.05 9.44
CA GLY A 115 -17.94 4.46 9.07
C GLY A 115 -18.11 4.69 7.57
N TYR A 116 -17.32 4.00 6.75
CA TYR A 116 -17.25 4.22 5.30
C TYR A 116 -17.66 3.00 4.48
N GLY A 117 -17.41 1.79 4.98
CA GLY A 117 -17.49 0.57 4.18
C GLY A 117 -16.32 0.42 3.21
N PHE A 118 -16.28 -0.70 2.49
CA PHE A 118 -15.24 -1.01 1.50
C PHE A 118 -15.86 -1.30 0.13
N MET A 119 -15.23 -0.83 -0.94
CA MET A 119 -15.68 -1.12 -2.30
C MET A 119 -15.70 -2.63 -2.55
N GLY A 120 -16.83 -3.14 -3.07
CA GLY A 120 -17.03 -4.56 -3.37
C GLY A 120 -17.30 -5.47 -2.16
N ALA A 121 -17.40 -4.92 -0.95
CA ALA A 121 -17.90 -5.63 0.22
C ALA A 121 -19.42 -5.51 0.37
N ALA A 122 -20.03 -6.35 1.21
CA ALA A 122 -21.48 -6.36 1.46
C ALA A 122 -21.98 -5.10 2.21
N ASN A 123 -21.10 -4.40 2.93
CA ASN A 123 -21.38 -3.10 3.56
C ASN A 123 -22.69 -3.09 4.41
N LEU A 124 -22.87 -4.11 5.25
CA LEU A 124 -24.12 -4.37 5.98
C LEU A 124 -24.41 -3.36 7.13
N HIS A 125 -23.40 -2.70 7.67
CA HIS A 125 -23.52 -1.83 8.86
C HIS A 125 -22.85 -0.46 8.65
N VAL A 126 -23.02 0.13 7.47
CA VAL A 126 -22.34 1.38 7.12
C VAL A 126 -23.22 2.60 7.48
N ALA A 127 -22.58 3.64 8.02
CA ALA A 127 -23.23 4.91 8.30
C ALA A 127 -23.86 5.54 7.03
N PRO A 128 -24.99 6.24 7.15
CA PRO A 128 -25.71 6.80 5.99
C PRO A 128 -24.90 7.86 5.25
N GLY A 129 -24.97 7.85 3.92
CA GLY A 129 -24.35 8.89 3.06
C GLY A 129 -22.83 8.79 2.92
N SER A 130 -22.26 7.64 3.24
CA SER A 130 -20.82 7.38 3.16
C SER A 130 -20.40 6.83 1.79
N HIS A 131 -19.15 7.11 1.42
CA HIS A 131 -18.52 6.57 0.23
C HIS A 131 -17.57 5.43 0.60
N PRO A 132 -17.75 4.22 0.06
CA PRO A 132 -16.90 3.08 0.36
C PRO A 132 -15.43 3.34 0.03
N LEU A 133 -14.56 2.94 0.95
CA LEU A 133 -13.11 3.07 0.78
C LEU A 133 -12.62 2.14 -0.33
N PRO A 134 -11.73 2.61 -1.22
CA PRO A 134 -11.11 1.75 -2.22
C PRO A 134 -10.15 0.76 -1.55
N ALA A 135 -10.38 -0.54 -1.78
CA ALA A 135 -9.52 -1.61 -1.28
C ALA A 135 -9.03 -2.50 -2.45
N PRO A 136 -8.24 -1.96 -3.40
CA PRO A 136 -7.89 -2.67 -4.64
C PRO A 136 -7.12 -3.98 -4.39
N GLN A 137 -6.30 -4.05 -3.34
CA GLN A 137 -5.57 -5.26 -2.94
C GLN A 137 -6.49 -6.35 -2.43
N ALA A 138 -7.38 -6.03 -1.51
CA ALA A 138 -8.36 -6.99 -1.00
C ALA A 138 -9.32 -7.46 -2.11
N MET A 139 -9.72 -6.54 -2.99
CA MET A 139 -10.58 -6.83 -4.13
C MET A 139 -9.92 -7.78 -5.13
N LEU A 140 -8.66 -7.53 -5.50
CA LEU A 140 -7.93 -8.43 -6.40
C LEU A 140 -7.81 -9.83 -5.79
N ILE A 141 -7.36 -9.95 -4.53
CA ILE A 141 -7.19 -11.24 -3.86
C ILE A 141 -8.52 -12.01 -3.80
N THR A 142 -9.61 -11.32 -3.45
CA THR A 142 -10.95 -11.93 -3.37
C THR A 142 -11.46 -12.34 -4.74
N ALA A 143 -11.26 -11.50 -5.77
CA ALA A 143 -11.70 -11.78 -7.14
C ALA A 143 -10.94 -12.98 -7.74
N LEU A 144 -9.63 -13.08 -7.52
CA LEU A 144 -8.82 -14.22 -7.96
C LEU A 144 -9.25 -15.50 -7.26
N ALA A 145 -9.42 -15.47 -5.93
CA ALA A 145 -9.86 -16.65 -5.18
C ALA A 145 -11.23 -17.15 -5.65
N LYS A 146 -12.21 -16.25 -5.80
CA LYS A 146 -13.55 -16.57 -6.32
C LYS A 146 -13.51 -17.03 -7.78
N GLY A 147 -12.70 -16.40 -8.61
CA GLY A 147 -12.56 -16.75 -10.03
C GLY A 147 -12.01 -18.16 -10.21
N VAL A 148 -10.96 -18.52 -9.47
CA VAL A 148 -10.39 -19.88 -9.51
C VAL A 148 -11.38 -20.91 -8.98
N LEU A 149 -11.97 -20.67 -7.80
CA LEU A 149 -12.90 -21.62 -7.16
C LEU A 149 -14.19 -21.81 -7.96
N GLY A 150 -14.73 -20.75 -8.54
CA GLY A 150 -15.95 -20.80 -9.36
C GLY A 150 -15.71 -21.20 -10.82
N GLY A 151 -14.48 -21.54 -11.22
CA GLY A 151 -14.16 -21.94 -12.60
C GLY A 151 -14.29 -20.83 -13.65
N ASN A 152 -14.44 -19.56 -13.22
CA ASN A 152 -14.67 -18.40 -14.08
C ASN A 152 -13.39 -17.61 -14.38
N LEU A 153 -12.22 -18.07 -13.91
CA LEU A 153 -10.96 -17.38 -14.17
C LEU A 153 -10.49 -17.68 -15.60
N ASP A 154 -10.33 -16.62 -16.39
CA ASP A 154 -9.71 -16.72 -17.71
C ASP A 154 -8.19 -16.85 -17.58
N TRP A 155 -7.70 -18.09 -17.68
CA TRP A 155 -6.28 -18.42 -17.66
C TRP A 155 -5.51 -17.83 -18.84
N SER A 156 -6.19 -17.51 -19.95
CA SER A 156 -5.55 -16.83 -21.09
C SER A 156 -5.09 -15.44 -20.68
N LEU A 157 -5.91 -14.69 -19.93
CA LEU A 157 -5.54 -13.36 -19.43
C LEU A 157 -4.36 -13.41 -18.45
N ILE A 158 -4.28 -14.43 -17.60
CA ILE A 158 -3.12 -14.66 -16.73
C ILE A 158 -1.86 -14.93 -17.56
N GLY A 159 -1.97 -15.78 -18.59
CA GLY A 159 -0.88 -16.07 -19.52
C GLY A 159 -0.39 -14.85 -20.29
N ILE A 160 -1.32 -14.02 -20.79
CA ILE A 160 -1.01 -12.74 -21.45
C ILE A 160 -0.29 -11.80 -20.48
N GLY A 161 -0.76 -11.69 -19.23
CA GLY A 161 -0.08 -10.91 -18.19
C GLY A 161 1.35 -11.38 -17.94
N GLY A 162 1.56 -12.71 -17.87
CA GLY A 162 2.89 -13.30 -17.76
C GLY A 162 3.80 -12.98 -18.95
N LEU A 163 3.25 -13.04 -20.17
CA LEU A 163 3.98 -12.67 -21.39
C LEU A 163 4.37 -11.20 -21.40
N ILE A 164 3.44 -10.30 -21.05
CA ILE A 164 3.72 -8.86 -20.91
C ILE A 164 4.85 -8.65 -19.89
N GLY A 165 4.77 -9.31 -18.73
CA GLY A 165 5.83 -9.26 -17.71
C GLY A 165 7.19 -9.70 -18.25
N ALA A 166 7.25 -10.82 -18.97
CA ALA A 166 8.49 -11.32 -19.59
C ALA A 166 9.06 -10.34 -20.62
N VAL A 167 8.20 -9.74 -21.46
CA VAL A 167 8.59 -8.72 -22.44
C VAL A 167 9.15 -7.48 -21.74
N VAL A 168 8.50 -7.01 -20.69
CA VAL A 168 8.96 -5.83 -19.92
C VAL A 168 10.33 -6.11 -19.25
N VAL A 169 10.52 -7.30 -18.69
CA VAL A 169 11.82 -7.73 -18.12
C VAL A 169 12.91 -7.77 -19.21
N ALA A 170 12.60 -8.34 -20.38
CA ALA A 170 13.54 -8.39 -21.49
C ALA A 170 13.92 -6.97 -21.97
N ILE A 171 12.96 -6.05 -22.02
CA ILE A 171 13.21 -4.64 -22.35
C ILE A 171 14.10 -3.97 -21.30
N ASP A 172 13.84 -4.15 -19.99
CA ASP A 172 14.69 -3.57 -18.92
C ASP A 172 16.13 -4.06 -19.02
N GLU A 173 16.33 -5.36 -19.26
CA GLU A 173 17.65 -5.96 -19.36
C GLU A 173 18.42 -5.42 -20.57
N VAL A 174 17.75 -5.29 -21.73
CA VAL A 174 18.35 -4.69 -22.94
C VAL A 174 18.68 -3.21 -22.72
N LEU A 175 17.81 -2.45 -22.06
CA LEU A 175 18.07 -1.03 -21.75
C LEU A 175 19.25 -0.85 -20.80
N ARG A 176 19.37 -1.72 -19.79
CA ARG A 176 20.52 -1.75 -18.87
C ARG A 176 21.80 -2.12 -19.60
N ALA A 177 21.78 -3.16 -20.43
CA ALA A 177 22.95 -3.62 -21.19
C ALA A 177 23.43 -2.57 -22.20
N THR A 178 22.51 -1.81 -22.80
CA THR A 178 22.84 -0.76 -23.77
C THR A 178 23.13 0.61 -23.14
N GLY A 179 23.03 0.73 -21.81
CA GLY A 179 23.25 1.99 -21.09
C GLY A 179 22.20 3.08 -21.40
N ARG A 180 21.10 2.73 -22.07
CA ARG A 180 20.06 3.67 -22.53
C ARG A 180 19.04 4.04 -21.46
N GLY A 181 19.00 3.31 -20.34
CA GLY A 181 18.13 3.61 -19.22
C GLY A 181 17.77 2.37 -18.40
N LYS A 182 16.71 2.49 -17.61
CA LYS A 182 16.10 1.42 -16.82
C LYS A 182 14.58 1.57 -16.90
N LEU A 183 13.87 0.47 -17.05
CA LEU A 183 12.42 0.36 -17.03
C LEU A 183 12.04 -0.69 -15.96
N PRO A 184 12.01 -0.32 -14.66
CA PRO A 184 11.77 -1.29 -13.60
C PRO A 184 10.46 -2.06 -13.81
N PRO A 185 10.49 -3.38 -14.03
CA PRO A 185 9.29 -4.15 -14.34
C PRO A 185 8.22 -4.10 -13.24
N LEU A 186 8.66 -4.01 -11.98
CA LEU A 186 7.77 -3.85 -10.83
C LEU A 186 6.99 -2.53 -10.87
N ALA A 187 7.59 -1.44 -11.34
CA ALA A 187 6.90 -0.15 -11.46
C ALA A 187 5.84 -0.19 -12.58
N VAL A 188 6.15 -0.87 -13.69
CA VAL A 188 5.18 -1.10 -14.77
C VAL A 188 4.01 -1.96 -14.27
N GLY A 189 4.31 -3.04 -13.55
CA GLY A 189 3.31 -3.90 -12.95
C GLY A 189 2.39 -3.15 -11.98
N LEU A 190 2.96 -2.35 -11.07
CA LEU A 190 2.20 -1.50 -10.15
C LEU A 190 1.31 -0.49 -10.88
N GLY A 191 1.80 0.10 -11.97
CA GLY A 191 1.04 1.06 -12.78
C GLY A 191 -0.15 0.43 -13.51
N ILE A 192 -0.01 -0.80 -14.01
CA ILE A 192 -1.11 -1.56 -14.62
C ILE A 192 -2.12 -2.02 -13.55
N TYR A 193 -1.61 -2.37 -12.37
CA TYR A 193 -2.38 -2.94 -11.28
C TYR A 193 -3.25 -1.90 -10.54
N LEU A 194 -2.73 -0.68 -10.32
CA LEU A 194 -3.41 0.32 -9.50
C LEU A 194 -4.46 1.13 -10.29
N PRO A 195 -5.63 1.43 -9.69
CA PRO A 195 -6.63 2.29 -10.30
C PRO A 195 -6.06 3.68 -10.63
N THR A 196 -6.56 4.30 -11.70
CA THR A 196 -6.14 5.65 -12.12
C THR A 196 -6.33 6.70 -11.02
N SER A 197 -7.35 6.53 -10.17
CA SER A 197 -7.61 7.40 -9.00
C SER A 197 -6.49 7.34 -7.96
N THR A 198 -5.75 6.24 -7.86
CA THR A 198 -4.59 6.10 -6.96
C THR A 198 -3.28 6.43 -7.68
N THR A 199 -3.15 6.04 -8.95
CA THR A 199 -1.92 6.25 -9.72
C THR A 199 -1.68 7.72 -10.08
N ALA A 200 -2.71 8.50 -10.40
CA ALA A 200 -2.54 9.90 -10.79
C ALA A 200 -1.96 10.78 -9.66
N PRO A 201 -2.46 10.73 -8.40
CA PRO A 201 -1.83 11.43 -7.28
C PRO A 201 -0.36 11.03 -7.05
N VAL A 202 -0.02 9.75 -7.21
CA VAL A 202 1.36 9.26 -7.07
C VAL A 202 2.26 9.88 -8.14
N VAL A 203 1.82 9.93 -9.40
CA VAL A 203 2.57 10.56 -10.49
C VAL A 203 2.75 12.06 -10.25
N ILE A 204 1.69 12.76 -9.83
CA ILE A 204 1.78 14.19 -9.49
C ILE A 204 2.77 14.41 -8.34
N GLY A 205 2.69 13.61 -7.28
CA GLY A 205 3.62 13.66 -6.15
C GLY A 205 5.07 13.41 -6.57
N ALA A 206 5.31 12.44 -7.45
CA ALA A 206 6.63 12.14 -8.00
C ALA A 206 7.19 13.31 -8.84
N LEU A 207 6.36 13.95 -9.66
CA LEU A 207 6.75 15.15 -10.41
C LEU A 207 7.07 16.32 -9.49
N LEU A 208 6.24 16.57 -8.47
CA LEU A 208 6.49 17.61 -7.47
C LEU A 208 7.79 17.36 -6.71
N GLY A 209 8.03 16.13 -6.27
CA GLY A 209 9.28 15.71 -5.64
C GLY A 209 10.48 15.93 -6.56
N TYR A 210 10.39 15.52 -7.83
CA TYR A 210 11.43 15.76 -8.82
C TYR A 210 11.75 17.25 -9.01
N TRP A 211 10.72 18.10 -9.10
CA TRP A 211 10.91 19.55 -9.22
C TRP A 211 11.51 20.16 -7.94
N TYR A 212 11.09 19.70 -6.77
CA TYR A 212 11.66 20.14 -5.49
C TYR A 212 13.14 19.76 -5.37
N GLU A 213 13.49 18.50 -5.65
CA GLU A 213 14.88 18.05 -5.65
C GLU A 213 15.73 18.78 -6.69
N ARG A 214 15.16 19.03 -7.88
CA ARG A 214 15.84 19.80 -8.94
C ARG A 214 16.18 21.21 -8.47
N ARG A 215 15.30 21.87 -7.69
CA ARG A 215 15.57 23.19 -7.11
C ARG A 215 16.64 23.18 -6.02
N LEU A 216 16.80 22.06 -5.32
CA LEU A 216 17.86 21.90 -4.32
C LEU A 216 19.24 21.61 -4.93
N ARG A 217 19.33 21.30 -6.22
CA ARG A 217 20.62 21.00 -6.86
C ARG A 217 21.53 22.23 -6.86
N GLY A 218 22.72 22.09 -6.29
CA GLY A 218 23.72 23.16 -6.17
C GLY A 218 23.63 23.97 -4.87
N GLU A 219 22.61 23.72 -4.03
CA GLU A 219 22.53 24.30 -2.69
C GLU A 219 23.42 23.50 -1.72
N ALA A 220 24.13 24.18 -0.82
CA ALA A 220 24.98 23.53 0.19
C ALA A 220 24.18 22.64 1.16
N PHE A 221 22.89 22.96 1.37
CA PHE A 221 21.97 22.22 2.24
C PHE A 221 21.08 21.20 1.49
N ALA A 222 21.45 20.82 0.26
CA ALA A 222 20.62 19.94 -0.58
C ALA A 222 20.19 18.65 0.12
N ASP A 223 21.09 18.00 0.86
CA ASP A 223 20.80 16.73 1.54
C ASP A 223 19.83 16.90 2.72
N LEU A 224 20.00 17.96 3.51
CA LEU A 224 19.05 18.30 4.57
C LEU A 224 17.67 18.63 3.98
N GLY A 225 17.63 19.42 2.91
CA GLY A 225 16.39 19.78 2.21
C GLY A 225 15.62 18.56 1.68
N LYS A 226 16.33 17.56 1.14
CA LYS A 226 15.74 16.28 0.69
C LYS A 226 15.14 15.49 1.85
N ARG A 227 15.89 15.31 2.95
CA ARG A 227 15.41 14.58 4.14
C ARG A 227 14.16 15.22 4.75
N LEU A 228 14.14 16.55 4.86
CA LEU A 228 12.97 17.29 5.32
C LEU A 228 11.76 17.11 4.40
N GLY A 229 11.97 17.03 3.08
CA GLY A 229 10.90 16.77 2.12
C GLY A 229 10.29 15.39 2.24
N VAL A 230 11.11 14.37 2.46
CA VAL A 230 10.63 13.02 2.75
C VAL A 230 9.84 13.01 4.07
N LEU A 231 10.35 13.68 5.10
CA LEU A 231 9.67 13.78 6.41
C LEU A 231 8.32 14.50 6.34
N LEU A 232 8.22 15.58 5.56
CA LEU A 232 6.96 16.27 5.33
C LEU A 232 5.96 15.37 4.61
N ALA A 233 6.38 14.72 3.53
CA ALA A 233 5.51 13.83 2.76
C ALA A 233 5.01 12.66 3.63
N SER A 234 5.89 12.01 4.39
CA SER A 234 5.48 10.93 5.31
C SER A 234 4.57 11.44 6.43
N GLY A 235 4.83 12.63 6.96
CA GLY A 235 3.95 13.29 7.94
C GLY A 235 2.56 13.58 7.40
N LEU A 236 2.44 14.02 6.14
CA LEU A 236 1.15 14.24 5.48
C LEU A 236 0.39 12.91 5.25
N ILE A 237 1.08 11.85 4.87
CA ILE A 237 0.49 10.51 4.69
C ILE A 237 -0.06 9.98 6.02
N VAL A 238 0.77 9.99 7.08
CA VAL A 238 0.36 9.51 8.41
C VAL A 238 -0.72 10.41 9.00
N GLY A 239 -0.60 11.73 8.82
CA GLY A 239 -1.58 12.70 9.29
C GLY A 239 -2.96 12.46 8.69
N GLU A 240 -3.05 12.31 7.37
CA GLU A 240 -4.31 12.01 6.69
C GLU A 240 -4.95 10.71 7.22
N SER A 241 -4.16 9.65 7.37
CA SER A 241 -4.66 8.36 7.89
C SER A 241 -5.16 8.48 9.33
N LEU A 242 -4.45 9.18 10.21
CA LEU A 242 -4.89 9.41 11.60
C LEU A 242 -6.17 10.25 11.66
N PHE A 243 -6.25 11.33 10.89
CA PHE A 243 -7.48 12.13 10.78
C PHE A 243 -8.64 11.31 10.22
N GLY A 244 -8.38 10.43 9.24
CA GLY A 244 -9.37 9.53 8.65
C GLY A 244 -9.97 8.56 9.67
N VAL A 245 -9.14 7.96 10.52
CA VAL A 245 -9.60 7.08 11.63
C VAL A 245 -10.41 7.86 12.66
N LEU A 246 -9.95 9.06 13.05
CA LEU A 246 -10.70 9.93 13.98
C LEU A 246 -12.06 10.34 13.40
N LEU A 247 -12.10 10.69 12.12
CA LEU A 247 -13.33 11.06 11.42
C LEU A 247 -14.28 9.86 11.30
N ALA A 248 -13.77 8.66 11.03
CA ALA A 248 -14.57 7.43 11.06
C ALA A 248 -15.20 7.21 12.44
N GLY A 249 -14.42 7.42 13.51
CA GLY A 249 -14.90 7.43 14.90
C GLY A 249 -16.09 8.36 15.09
N LEU A 250 -15.97 9.59 14.60
CA LEU A 250 -17.02 10.59 14.70
C LEU A 250 -18.26 10.25 13.85
N ILE A 251 -18.08 9.72 12.64
CA ILE A 251 -19.17 9.27 11.76
C ILE A 251 -19.98 8.18 12.45
N VAL A 252 -19.30 7.16 12.99
CA VAL A 252 -19.95 6.05 13.71
C VAL A 252 -20.63 6.53 14.98
N ALA A 253 -19.98 7.40 15.77
CA ALA A 253 -20.55 7.92 17.02
C ALA A 253 -21.77 8.84 16.80
N SER A 254 -21.76 9.65 15.74
CA SER A 254 -22.85 10.59 15.43
C SER A 254 -23.96 9.98 14.57
N ASN A 255 -23.71 8.80 13.98
CA ASN A 255 -24.55 8.17 12.96
C ASN A 255 -24.90 9.09 11.78
N ARG A 256 -23.96 9.97 11.41
CA ARG A 256 -24.06 10.92 10.29
C ARG A 256 -22.84 10.74 9.39
N GLY A 257 -23.05 10.60 8.07
CA GLY A 257 -21.95 10.49 7.10
C GLY A 257 -21.07 11.74 7.02
N THR A 258 -21.63 12.92 7.30
CA THR A 258 -20.92 14.20 7.28
C THR A 258 -21.04 14.94 8.62
N PRO A 259 -20.39 14.45 9.70
CA PRO A 259 -20.60 14.97 11.05
C PRO A 259 -20.07 16.39 11.24
N LEU A 260 -19.11 16.81 10.41
CA LEU A 260 -18.49 18.13 10.44
C LEU A 260 -19.04 19.08 9.36
N ALA A 261 -20.13 18.71 8.68
CA ALA A 261 -20.74 19.60 7.68
C ALA A 261 -21.30 20.87 8.35
N LEU A 262 -20.71 22.02 8.01
CA LEU A 262 -21.16 23.34 8.46
C LEU A 262 -22.09 24.03 7.46
N VAL A 263 -22.05 23.59 6.20
CA VAL A 263 -22.78 24.16 5.07
C VAL A 263 -23.52 23.04 4.34
N GLY A 264 -24.67 23.36 3.73
CA GLY A 264 -25.50 22.39 3.02
C GLY A 264 -24.94 22.01 1.63
N ASP A 265 -25.57 21.02 1.00
CA ASP A 265 -25.13 20.39 -0.26
C ASP A 265 -24.97 21.37 -1.43
N ALA A 266 -25.69 22.50 -1.41
CA ALA A 266 -25.55 23.56 -2.40
C ALA A 266 -24.12 24.15 -2.48
N PHE A 267 -23.33 24.00 -1.41
CA PHE A 267 -21.95 24.47 -1.34
C PHE A 267 -20.92 23.41 -1.80
N ALA A 268 -21.35 22.23 -2.27
CA ALA A 268 -20.44 21.16 -2.67
C ALA A 268 -19.49 21.54 -3.82
N GLY A 269 -19.96 22.30 -4.82
CA GLY A 269 -19.11 22.78 -5.92
C GLY A 269 -18.04 23.76 -5.45
N PRO A 270 -18.42 24.86 -4.77
CA PRO A 270 -17.47 25.80 -4.19
C PRO A 270 -16.50 25.16 -3.19
N SER A 271 -16.95 24.22 -2.36
CA SER A 271 -16.12 23.57 -1.35
C SER A 271 -14.97 22.75 -1.97
N GLN A 272 -15.21 22.08 -3.09
CA GLN A 272 -14.16 21.35 -3.81
C GLN A 272 -13.06 22.27 -4.33
N ILE A 273 -13.43 23.43 -4.88
CA ILE A 273 -12.48 24.43 -5.39
C ILE A 273 -11.69 25.04 -4.24
N ILE A 274 -12.38 25.51 -3.20
CA ILE A 274 -11.76 26.10 -2.01
C ILE A 274 -10.83 25.09 -1.33
N GLY A 275 -11.29 23.85 -1.16
CA GLY A 275 -10.50 22.77 -0.55
C GLY A 275 -9.23 22.46 -1.35
N THR A 276 -9.34 22.41 -2.68
CA THR A 276 -8.19 22.19 -3.56
C THR A 276 -7.20 23.35 -3.51
N LEU A 277 -7.69 24.60 -3.55
CA LEU A 277 -6.84 25.79 -3.41
C LEU A 277 -6.15 25.84 -2.05
N ALA A 278 -6.88 25.54 -0.97
CA ALA A 278 -6.33 25.47 0.38
C ALA A 278 -5.27 24.37 0.49
N PHE A 279 -5.53 23.20 -0.09
CA PHE A 279 -4.56 22.11 -0.14
C PHE A 279 -3.28 22.52 -0.88
N VAL A 280 -3.40 23.07 -2.09
CA VAL A 280 -2.25 23.53 -2.88
C VAL A 280 -1.47 24.63 -2.17
N ALA A 281 -2.17 25.59 -1.56
CA ALA A 281 -1.55 26.67 -0.79
C ALA A 281 -0.81 26.13 0.44
N THR A 282 -1.40 25.17 1.15
CA THR A 282 -0.80 24.54 2.33
C THR A 282 0.45 23.75 1.94
N VAL A 283 0.36 22.89 0.93
CA VAL A 283 1.49 22.10 0.43
C VAL A 283 2.61 23.04 -0.05
N GLY A 284 2.28 24.04 -0.88
CA GLY A 284 3.25 25.03 -1.35
C GLY A 284 3.88 25.84 -0.19
N GLY A 285 3.09 26.22 0.80
CA GLY A 285 3.54 26.88 2.02
C GLY A 285 4.51 26.04 2.84
N LEU A 286 4.21 24.74 3.02
CA LEU A 286 5.05 23.82 3.77
C LEU A 286 6.40 23.56 3.05
N TYR A 287 6.38 23.33 1.74
CA TYR A 287 7.61 23.15 0.96
C TYR A 287 8.49 24.42 0.93
N THR A 288 7.88 25.60 0.81
CA THR A 288 8.63 26.86 0.86
C THR A 288 9.18 27.15 2.26
N TRP A 289 8.40 26.86 3.30
CA TRP A 289 8.83 26.99 4.69
C TRP A 289 10.01 26.08 5.01
N MET A 290 9.95 24.80 4.61
CA MET A 290 11.07 23.88 4.77
C MET A 290 12.33 24.33 4.03
N HIS A 291 12.20 24.79 2.78
CA HIS A 291 13.35 25.29 2.04
C HIS A 291 14.01 26.47 2.75
N ARG A 292 13.22 27.39 3.33
CA ARG A 292 13.73 28.49 4.18
C ARG A 292 14.39 27.97 5.45
N MET A 293 13.82 26.93 6.08
CA MET A 293 14.36 26.32 7.30
C MET A 293 15.72 25.66 7.02
N ALA A 294 15.83 24.87 5.94
CA ALA A 294 17.07 24.23 5.54
C ALA A 294 18.18 25.27 5.23
N ARG A 295 17.83 26.36 4.55
CA ARG A 295 18.75 27.46 4.29
C ARG A 295 19.22 28.17 5.57
N ARG A 296 18.33 28.37 6.54
CA ARG A 296 18.67 29.00 7.84
C ARG A 296 19.58 28.10 8.69
N ALA A 297 19.29 26.81 8.74
CA ALA A 297 20.06 25.84 9.53
C ALA A 297 21.49 25.63 9.02
N HIS A 298 21.77 25.90 7.74
CA HIS A 298 23.13 25.86 7.18
C HIS A 298 23.85 27.22 7.28
N GLY A 299 23.12 28.33 7.40
CA GLY A 299 23.70 29.66 7.59
C GLY A 299 24.17 29.94 9.01
N THR A 300 23.91 29.03 9.95
CA THR A 300 24.38 29.03 11.35
C THR A 300 25.47 27.98 11.52
#